data_AF-A0A0N9I2R1-F1
#
_entry.id   AF-A0A0N9I2R1-F1
#
_cell.length_a   1.000
_cell.length_b   1.000
_cell.length_c   1.000
_cell.angle_alpha   90.00
_cell.angle_beta   90.00
_cell.angle_gamma   90.00
#
_symmetry.space_group_name_H-M   'P 1'
#
loop_
_entity.id
_entity.type
_entity.pdbx_description
1 polymer ?
#
loop_
_entity_poly.entity_id
_entity_poly.type
_entity_poly.pdbx_seq_one_letter_code
_entity_poly.pdbx_strand_id
1 'polypeptide(L)'
;MAKGGDVAGYDIEAINNCMTTVQNFKPKFGQIADSFHNVSSDAGAYGELPSSAAVSAAVDEVNRLMLGEFDKAEQLLDGIARALDAVIQSVQNVEQHTARTYSV
;
A
#
# COMPACT_ATOMS: atom_id res chain seq x y z
N MET A 1 -4.38 -15.07 -33.44
CA MET A 1 -3.94 -13.66 -33.36
C MET A 1 -4.97 -12.94 -32.52
N ALA A 2 -4.67 -12.66 -31.24
CA ALA A 2 -5.52 -11.80 -30.44
C ALA A 2 -5.50 -10.41 -31.08
N LYS A 3 -6.67 -9.84 -31.39
CA LYS A 3 -6.75 -8.47 -31.89
C LYS A 3 -6.24 -7.54 -30.79
N GLY A 4 -5.46 -6.51 -31.14
CA GLY A 4 -4.84 -5.60 -30.15
C GLY A 4 -5.82 -4.99 -29.12
N GLY A 5 -7.11 -4.92 -29.43
CA GLY A 5 -8.15 -4.49 -28.47
C GLY A 5 -8.46 -5.49 -27.35
N ASP A 6 -8.34 -6.81 -27.59
CA ASP A 6 -8.53 -7.83 -26.53
C ASP A 6 -7.36 -7.83 -25.54
N VAL A 7 -6.14 -7.54 -26.01
CA VAL A 7 -4.94 -7.49 -25.17
C VAL A 7 -4.95 -6.25 -24.29
N ALA A 8 -5.25 -5.07 -24.86
CA ALA A 8 -5.36 -3.83 -24.08
C ALA A 8 -6.51 -3.87 -23.05
N GLY A 9 -7.65 -4.47 -23.41
CA GLY A 9 -8.76 -4.69 -22.49
C GLY A 9 -8.40 -5.62 -21.31
N TYR A 10 -7.74 -6.75 -21.60
CA TYR A 10 -7.26 -7.68 -20.58
C TYR A 10 -6.23 -7.05 -19.63
N ASP A 11 -5.29 -6.26 -20.18
CA ASP A 11 -4.27 -5.57 -19.40
C ASP A 11 -4.89 -4.51 -18.47
N ILE A 12 -5.90 -3.76 -18.95
CA ILE A 12 -6.62 -2.78 -18.12
C ILE A 12 -7.41 -3.47 -17.00
N GLU A 13 -8.08 -4.59 -17.26
CA GLU A 13 -8.81 -5.35 -16.24
C GLU A 13 -7.87 -5.88 -15.15
N ALA A 14 -6.72 -6.44 -15.54
CA ALA A 14 -5.70 -6.90 -14.60
C ALA A 14 -5.14 -5.75 -13.74
N ILE A 15 -4.90 -4.58 -14.34
CA ILE A 15 -4.45 -3.38 -13.62
C ILE A 15 -5.52 -2.90 -12.63
N ASN A 16 -6.80 -2.87 -13.02
CA ASN A 16 -7.91 -2.49 -12.14
C ASN A 16 -8.08 -3.46 -10.96
N ASN A 17 -7.88 -4.76 -11.18
CA ASN A 17 -7.88 -5.75 -10.12
C ASN A 17 -6.70 -5.54 -9.14
N CYS A 18 -5.52 -5.19 -9.66
CA CYS A 18 -4.37 -4.83 -8.83
C CYS A 18 -4.64 -3.57 -8.00
N MET A 19 -5.22 -2.53 -8.63
CA MET A 19 -5.62 -1.29 -7.95
C MET A 19 -6.60 -1.55 -6.81
N THR A 20 -7.64 -2.36 -7.08
CA THR A 20 -8.64 -2.75 -6.08
C THR A 20 -7.97 -3.48 -4.90
N THR A 21 -7.02 -4.35 -5.19
CA THR A 21 -6.24 -5.06 -4.16
C THR A 21 -5.42 -4.08 -3.31
N VAL A 22 -4.69 -3.16 -3.93
CA VAL A 22 -3.92 -2.11 -3.24
C VAL A 22 -4.82 -1.28 -2.31
N GLN A 23 -5.97 -0.84 -2.82
CA GLN A 23 -6.96 -0.07 -2.05
C GLN A 23 -7.54 -0.86 -0.87
N ASN A 24 -7.67 -2.18 -0.98
CA ASN A 24 -8.15 -3.04 0.10
C ASN A 24 -7.09 -3.34 1.18
N PHE A 25 -5.79 -3.28 0.82
CA PHE A 25 -4.70 -3.54 1.76
C PHE A 25 -4.24 -2.29 2.50
N LYS A 26 -4.25 -1.11 1.86
CA LYS A 26 -3.78 0.13 2.49
C LYS A 26 -4.45 0.42 3.84
N PRO A 27 -5.79 0.37 3.99
CA PRO A 27 -6.44 0.66 5.27
C PRO A 27 -6.07 -0.32 6.39
N LYS A 28 -5.63 -1.54 6.04
CA LYS A 28 -5.26 -2.55 7.04
C LYS A 28 -3.97 -2.18 7.74
N PHE A 29 -3.00 -1.61 7.02
CA PHE A 29 -1.75 -1.17 7.63
C PHE A 29 -1.98 0.01 8.57
N GLY A 30 -2.82 0.98 8.18
CA GLY A 30 -3.22 2.09 9.04
C GLY A 30 -3.98 1.63 10.28
N GLN A 31 -4.94 0.70 10.14
CA GLN A 31 -5.65 0.13 11.29
C GLN A 31 -4.72 -0.59 12.27
N ILE A 32 -3.72 -1.31 11.75
CA ILE A 32 -2.72 -1.97 12.59
C ILE A 32 -1.82 -0.92 13.25
N ALA A 33 -1.35 0.08 12.51
CA ALA A 33 -0.55 1.18 13.06
C ALA A 33 -1.29 1.92 14.18
N ASP A 34 -2.57 2.25 13.98
CA ASP A 34 -3.43 2.90 14.97
C ASP A 34 -3.54 2.09 16.27
N SER A 35 -3.49 0.76 16.19
CA SER A 35 -3.54 -0.11 17.38
C SER A 35 -2.30 -0.02 18.28
N PHE A 36 -1.16 0.45 17.74
CA PHE A 36 0.09 0.68 18.47
C PHE A 36 0.30 2.16 18.81
N HIS A 37 -0.42 3.07 18.14
CA HIS A 37 -0.22 4.50 18.30
C HIS A 37 -0.71 4.98 19.67
N ASN A 38 0.14 5.76 20.37
CA ASN A 38 -0.12 6.29 21.72
C ASN A 38 -0.38 5.24 22.82
N VAL A 39 -0.04 3.98 22.57
CA VAL A 39 -0.07 2.93 23.61
C VAL A 39 1.34 2.80 24.19
N SER A 40 1.63 3.58 25.23
CA SER A 40 2.88 3.40 25.99
C SER A 40 2.76 2.17 26.89
N SER A 41 3.85 1.42 26.92
CA SER A 41 4.03 0.22 27.70
C SER A 41 4.19 0.56 29.19
N ASP A 42 3.23 0.14 30.02
CA ASP A 42 3.33 0.28 31.47
C ASP A 42 4.39 -0.69 32.03
N ALA A 43 5.43 -0.17 32.67
CA ALA A 43 6.46 -0.98 33.32
C ALA A 43 5.86 -1.97 34.34
N GLY A 44 4.81 -1.58 35.06
CA GLY A 44 4.12 -2.42 36.04
C GLY A 44 3.44 -3.65 35.41
N ALA A 45 3.08 -3.58 34.12
CA ALA A 45 2.57 -4.73 33.38
C ALA A 45 3.61 -5.86 33.21
N TYR A 46 4.90 -5.54 33.35
CA TYR A 46 6.02 -6.47 33.31
C TYR A 46 6.61 -6.76 34.70
N GLY A 47 5.88 -6.37 35.76
CA GLY A 47 6.26 -6.54 37.16
C GLY A 47 6.97 -5.32 37.75
N GLU A 48 7.44 -5.47 38.99
CA GLU A 48 7.93 -4.38 39.84
C GLU A 48 9.47 -4.37 39.99
N LEU A 49 10.18 -5.18 39.19
CA LEU A 49 11.64 -5.23 39.26
C LEU A 49 12.26 -4.05 38.50
N PRO A 50 13.48 -3.61 38.86
CA PRO A 50 14.17 -2.54 38.11
C PRO A 50 14.32 -2.84 36.61
N SER A 51 14.41 -4.12 36.23
CA SER A 51 14.46 -4.56 34.83
C SER A 51 13.14 -4.41 34.08
N SER A 52 12.00 -4.32 34.77
CA SER A 52 10.68 -4.20 34.13
C SER A 52 10.52 -2.88 33.37
N ALA A 53 11.15 -1.80 33.84
CA ALA A 53 11.23 -0.54 33.09
C ALA A 53 12.03 -0.67 31.79
N ALA A 54 13.10 -1.47 31.78
CA ALA A 54 13.88 -1.72 30.58
C ALA A 54 13.10 -2.56 29.54
N VAL A 55 12.28 -3.50 30.01
CA VAL A 55 11.38 -4.27 29.15
C VAL A 55 10.31 -3.36 28.54
N SER A 56 9.64 -2.53 29.35
CA SER A 56 8.64 -1.58 28.85
C SER A 56 9.24 -0.62 27.81
N ALA A 57 10.43 -0.06 28.07
CA ALA A 57 11.13 0.78 27.10
C ALA A 57 11.47 0.04 25.79
N ALA A 58 11.83 -1.25 25.87
CA ALA A 58 12.08 -2.06 24.68
C ALA A 58 10.79 -2.31 23.89
N VAL A 59 9.64 -2.52 24.55
CA VAL A 59 8.34 -2.65 23.89
C VAL A 59 7.94 -1.34 23.22
N ASP A 60 8.12 -0.20 23.88
CA ASP A 60 7.86 1.12 23.30
C ASP A 60 8.69 1.36 22.04
N GLU A 61 9.96 0.95 22.04
CA GLU A 61 10.81 1.05 20.86
C GLU A 61 10.36 0.13 19.72
N VAL A 62 9.92 -1.10 20.02
CA VAL A 62 9.34 -1.99 19.01
C VAL A 62 8.07 -1.40 18.42
N ASN A 63 7.17 -0.83 19.24
CA ASN A 63 5.97 -0.14 18.79
C ASN A 63 6.32 1.00 17.83
N ARG A 64 7.31 1.83 18.19
CA ARG A 64 7.80 2.93 17.35
C ARG A 64 8.35 2.45 16.00
N LEU A 65 9.13 1.36 16.00
CA LEU A 65 9.67 0.78 14.77
C LEU A 65 8.57 0.22 13.88
N MET A 66 7.58 -0.49 14.45
CA MET A 66 6.46 -1.03 13.69
C MET A 66 5.62 0.07 13.04
N LEU A 67 5.32 1.16 13.76
CA LEU A 67 4.64 2.33 13.19
C LEU A 67 5.37 2.83 11.94
N GLY A 68 6.69 3.00 12.03
CA GLY A 68 7.49 3.45 10.88
C GLY A 68 7.49 2.48 9.69
N GLU A 69 7.43 1.16 9.94
CA GLU A 69 7.32 0.17 8.85
C GLU A 69 5.93 0.15 8.21
N PHE A 70 4.87 0.35 9.00
CA PHE A 70 3.51 0.47 8.44
C PHE A 70 3.34 1.74 7.60
N ASP A 71 3.88 2.87 8.04
CA ASP A 71 3.90 4.11 7.24
C ASP A 71 4.60 3.90 5.89
N LYS A 72 5.75 3.23 5.88
CA LYS A 72 6.47 2.89 4.64
C LYS A 72 5.66 1.96 3.74
N ALA A 73 4.97 0.97 4.32
CA ALA A 73 4.11 0.07 3.57
C ALA A 73 2.97 0.83 2.88
N GLU A 74 2.34 1.78 3.57
CA GLU A 74 1.32 2.64 2.98
C GLU A 74 1.86 3.52 1.84
N GLN A 75 3.03 4.12 2.04
CA GLN A 75 3.69 4.93 1.00
C GLN A 75 4.03 4.11 -0.24
N LEU A 76 4.44 2.85 -0.06
CA LEU A 76 4.70 1.93 -1.15
C LEU A 76 3.42 1.59 -1.92
N LEU A 77 2.33 1.29 -1.21
CA LEU A 77 1.02 1.03 -1.82
C LEU A 77 0.51 2.25 -2.61
N ASP A 78 0.70 3.47 -2.08
CA ASP A 78 0.40 4.71 -2.81
C ASP A 78 1.27 4.87 -4.06
N GLY A 79 2.54 4.47 -4.00
CA GLY A 79 3.44 4.44 -5.15
C GLY A 79 2.95 3.49 -6.23
N ILE A 80 2.53 2.29 -5.85
CA ILE A 80 1.96 1.29 -6.77
C ILE A 80 0.69 1.83 -7.41
N ALA A 81 -0.23 2.41 -6.64
CA ALA A 81 -1.45 3.00 -7.18
C ALA A 81 -1.14 4.09 -8.25
N ARG A 82 -0.21 5.01 -7.96
CA ARG A 82 0.20 6.03 -8.94
C ARG A 82 0.83 5.43 -10.20
N ALA A 83 1.66 4.40 -10.04
CA ALA A 83 2.30 3.74 -11.18
C ALA A 83 1.27 3.04 -12.08
N LEU A 84 0.29 2.34 -11.48
CA LEU A 84 -0.78 1.68 -12.21
C LEU A 84 -1.68 2.68 -12.95
N ASP A 85 -2.02 3.81 -12.33
CA ASP A 85 -2.78 4.89 -12.98
C ASP A 85 -2.04 5.47 -14.20
N ALA A 86 -0.72 5.70 -14.07
CA ALA A 86 0.11 6.15 -15.18
C ALA A 86 0.14 5.15 -16.35
N VAL A 87 0.15 3.84 -16.07
CA VAL A 87 0.07 2.81 -17.12
C VAL A 87 -1.28 2.85 -17.83
N ILE A 88 -2.41 2.96 -17.11
CA ILE A 88 -3.74 3.08 -17.72
C ILE A 88 -3.80 4.29 -18.65
N GLN A 89 -3.34 5.45 -18.17
CA GLN A 89 -3.32 6.68 -18.97
C GLN A 89 -2.47 6.51 -20.23
N SER A 90 -1.32 5.85 -20.12
CA SER A 90 -0.46 5.55 -21.27
C SER A 90 -1.16 4.66 -22.30
N VAL A 91 -1.84 3.59 -21.87
CA VAL A 91 -2.57 2.69 -22.77
C VAL A 91 -3.69 3.44 -23.47
N GLN A 92 -4.52 4.19 -22.73
CA GLN A 92 -5.61 4.98 -23.29
C GLN A 92 -5.11 6.02 -24.31
N ASN A 93 -3.98 6.67 -24.03
CA ASN A 93 -3.37 7.62 -24.96
C ASN A 93 -2.94 6.93 -26.27
N VAL A 94 -2.28 5.76 -26.17
CA VAL A 94 -1.88 4.98 -27.36
C VAL A 94 -3.10 4.55 -28.18
N GLU A 95 -4.18 4.10 -27.54
CA GLU A 95 -5.43 3.74 -28.21
C GLU A 95 -6.07 4.93 -28.93
N GLN A 96 -6.16 6.10 -28.26
CA GLN A 96 -6.68 7.32 -28.88
C GLN A 96 -5.83 7.79 -30.05
N HIS A 97 -4.50 7.74 -29.93
CA HIS A 97 -3.58 8.06 -31.02
C HIS A 97 -3.75 7.12 -32.21
N THR A 98 -3.88 5.82 -31.94
CA THR A 98 -4.10 4.81 -32.97
C THR A 98 -5.44 5.02 -33.66
N ALA A 99 -6.52 5.23 -32.89
CA ALA A 99 -7.86 5.48 -33.43
C ALA A 99 -7.88 6.70 -34.36
N ARG A 100 -7.21 7.81 -33.99
CA ARG A 100 -7.09 9.01 -34.83
C ARG A 100 -6.25 8.81 -36.09
N THR A 101 -5.23 7.95 -36.02
CA THR A 101 -4.30 7.70 -37.14
C THR A 101 -4.90 6.77 -38.18
N TYR A 102 -5.73 5.81 -37.75
CA TYR A 102 -6.31 4.78 -38.63
C TYR A 102 -7.82 4.94 -38.88
N SER A 103 -8.44 6.02 -38.39
CA SER A 103 -9.77 6.45 -38.85
C SER A 103 -9.65 7.07 -40.24
N VAL A 104 -9.60 6.22 -41.27
CA VAL A 104 -9.76 6.54 -42.69
C VAL A 104 -10.97 5.80 -43.22
#